data_AF-A0A5M4FIJ6-F1
#
_entry.id   AF-A0A5M4FIJ6-F1
#
_cell.length_a   1.000
_cell.length_b   1.000
_cell.length_c   1.000
_cell.angle_alpha   90.00
_cell.angle_beta   90.00
_cell.angle_gamma   90.00
#
_symmetry.space_group_name_H-M   'P 1'
#
loop_
_entity.id
_entity.type
_entity.pdbx_description
1 polymer ?
#
loop_
_entity_poly.entity_id
_entity_poly.type
_entity_poly.pdbx_seq_one_letter_code
_entity_poly.pdbx_strand_id
1 'polypeptide(L)'
;MRRKPREKRPFSLKYVPVATDGGPDQVLTIENHTEVSVLPTLAFTPISVYGHELPHVVTQTVNGSHLGGPLLPAGGTLRDILRFDGPGSRQVRGVRVELAAVEEIDHPALEQDTRSVMIDLEQKATDEPADFWGIGLVNPNSFGVTVRVSLLEFEERERDFPRQVVDVVTLQEDVDLASVSNHVIWLPEDVRGQFHEVVHHLRQPTYA
;
A
#
# COMPACT_ATOMS: atom_id res chain seq x y z
N MET A 1 -16.71 -12.44 -37.32
CA MET A 1 -16.35 -11.16 -36.66
C MET A 1 -15.07 -11.36 -35.86
N ARG A 2 -13.93 -10.82 -36.30
CA ARG A 2 -12.69 -10.84 -35.50
C ARG A 2 -12.83 -9.77 -34.41
N ARG A 3 -12.87 -10.17 -33.13
CA ARG A 3 -12.75 -9.23 -32.00
C ARG A 3 -11.43 -8.48 -32.18
N LYS A 4 -11.48 -7.15 -32.31
CA LYS A 4 -10.27 -6.32 -32.20
C LYS A 4 -9.60 -6.66 -30.86
N PRO A 5 -8.27 -6.85 -30.80
CA PRO A 5 -7.56 -6.98 -29.54
C PRO A 5 -7.93 -5.78 -28.67
N ARG A 6 -8.38 -6.03 -27.44
CA ARG A 6 -8.65 -4.94 -26.50
C ARG A 6 -7.29 -4.33 -26.19
N GLU A 7 -7.07 -3.10 -26.63
CA GLU A 7 -5.85 -2.35 -26.32
C GLU A 7 -5.62 -2.41 -24.81
N LYS A 8 -4.46 -2.91 -24.40
CA LYS A 8 -4.16 -3.13 -22.99
C LYS A 8 -4.11 -1.74 -22.35
N ARG A 9 -4.96 -1.51 -21.35
CA ARG A 9 -4.94 -0.24 -20.61
C ARG A 9 -3.56 -0.10 -19.97
N PRO A 10 -2.96 1.10 -19.97
CA PRO A 10 -1.63 1.31 -19.39
C PRO A 10 -1.60 0.96 -17.90
N PHE A 11 -2.71 1.18 -17.19
CA PHE A 11 -2.89 0.81 -15.80
C PHE A 11 -4.11 -0.08 -15.61
N SER A 12 -3.99 -1.06 -14.70
CA SER A 12 -5.12 -1.81 -14.15
C SER A 12 -5.28 -1.46 -12.66
N LEU A 13 -6.52 -1.53 -12.19
CA LEU A 13 -6.90 -1.18 -10.83
C LEU A 13 -7.75 -2.31 -10.25
N LYS A 14 -7.46 -2.71 -9.02
CA LYS A 14 -8.23 -3.65 -8.24
C LYS A 14 -8.39 -3.13 -6.82
N TYR A 15 -9.63 -2.97 -6.38
CA TYR A 15 -9.94 -2.64 -5.01
C TYR A 15 -10.57 -3.85 -4.32
N VAL A 16 -10.09 -4.16 -3.11
CA VAL A 16 -10.58 -5.26 -2.28
C VAL A 16 -11.09 -4.66 -0.97
N PRO A 17 -12.42 -4.59 -0.74
CA PRO A 17 -12.96 -4.01 0.48
C PRO A 17 -12.69 -4.86 1.71
N VAL A 18 -12.76 -6.20 1.60
CA VAL A 18 -12.54 -7.13 2.71
C VAL A 18 -11.53 -8.18 2.27
N ALA A 19 -10.45 -8.33 3.04
CA ALA A 19 -9.42 -9.34 2.83
C ALA A 19 -9.95 -10.75 3.12
N THR A 20 -9.50 -11.71 2.32
CA THR A 20 -9.86 -13.13 2.46
C THR A 20 -8.84 -13.93 3.28
N ASP A 21 -7.68 -13.36 3.52
CA ASP A 21 -6.49 -13.99 4.10
C ASP A 21 -6.12 -13.43 5.48
N GLY A 22 -6.97 -12.59 6.07
CA GLY A 22 -6.72 -11.95 7.37
C GLY A 22 -5.88 -10.68 7.29
N GLY A 23 -5.32 -10.35 6.11
CA GLY A 23 -4.58 -9.12 5.87
C GLY A 23 -5.45 -7.86 5.87
N PRO A 24 -4.89 -6.72 5.42
CA PRO A 24 -5.57 -5.44 5.45
C PRO A 24 -6.84 -5.44 4.61
N ASP A 25 -7.92 -4.91 5.18
CA ASP A 25 -9.12 -4.58 4.43
C ASP A 25 -8.86 -3.30 3.59
N GLN A 26 -9.73 -3.04 2.61
CA GLN A 26 -9.73 -1.79 1.83
C GLN A 26 -8.44 -1.52 1.03
N VAL A 27 -7.84 -2.58 0.50
CA VAL A 27 -6.61 -2.49 -0.29
C VAL A 27 -6.92 -2.11 -1.73
N LEU A 28 -6.24 -1.07 -2.21
CA LEU A 28 -6.13 -0.73 -3.61
C LEU A 28 -4.82 -1.29 -4.17
N THR A 29 -4.90 -1.96 -5.31
CA THR A 29 -3.77 -2.45 -6.07
C THR A 29 -3.82 -1.87 -7.47
N ILE A 30 -2.70 -1.30 -7.91
CA ILE A 30 -2.52 -0.68 -9.22
C ILE A 30 -1.36 -1.37 -9.89
N GLU A 31 -1.57 -1.90 -11.10
CA GLU A 31 -0.49 -2.49 -11.89
C GLU A 31 -0.18 -1.56 -13.06
N ASN A 32 1.12 -1.34 -13.29
CA ASN A 32 1.64 -0.58 -14.41
C ASN A 32 2.07 -1.52 -15.52
N HIS A 33 1.41 -1.44 -16.66
CA HIS A 33 1.70 -2.26 -17.85
C HIS A 33 2.61 -1.54 -18.85
N THR A 34 3.13 -0.37 -18.48
CA THR A 34 4.04 0.44 -19.31
C THR A 34 5.50 0.16 -18.94
N GLU A 35 6.40 0.66 -19.78
CA GLU A 35 7.85 0.56 -19.58
C GLU A 35 8.42 1.74 -18.78
N VAL A 36 7.57 2.64 -18.27
CA VAL A 36 7.96 3.86 -17.57
C VAL A 36 7.42 3.83 -16.14
N SER A 37 8.30 4.11 -15.17
CA SER A 37 7.93 4.24 -13.76
C SER A 37 7.26 5.61 -13.54
N VAL A 38 6.26 5.67 -12.66
CA VAL A 38 5.49 6.89 -12.43
C VAL A 38 5.21 7.18 -10.96
N LEU A 39 4.96 8.45 -10.64
CA LEU A 39 4.38 8.93 -9.39
C LEU A 39 2.92 9.36 -9.66
N PRO A 40 1.92 8.49 -9.42
CA PRO A 40 0.53 8.84 -9.67
C PRO A 40 -0.09 9.57 -8.48
N THR A 41 -0.85 10.63 -8.76
CA THR A 41 -1.79 11.23 -7.81
C THR A 41 -3.19 10.78 -8.14
N LEU A 42 -3.87 10.19 -7.16
CA LEU A 42 -5.18 9.56 -7.34
C LEU A 42 -6.29 10.36 -6.66
N ALA A 43 -7.43 10.46 -7.33
CA ALA A 43 -8.67 10.95 -6.74
C ALA A 43 -9.61 9.77 -6.50
N PHE A 44 -10.35 9.84 -5.38
CA PHE A 44 -11.18 8.74 -4.90
C PHE A 44 -12.62 9.19 -4.69
N THR A 45 -13.56 8.42 -5.22
CA THR A 45 -14.99 8.57 -4.94
C THR A 45 -15.50 7.30 -4.25
N PRO A 46 -15.76 7.34 -2.94
CA PRO A 46 -16.28 6.18 -2.20
C PRO A 46 -17.71 5.85 -2.63
N ILE A 47 -18.01 4.56 -2.79
CA ILE A 47 -19.33 4.08 -3.18
C ILE A 47 -19.83 2.98 -2.23
N SER A 48 -21.15 2.96 -2.03
CA SER A 48 -21.86 1.93 -1.26
C SER A 48 -22.01 0.62 -2.03
N VAL A 49 -22.55 -0.41 -1.37
CA VAL A 49 -22.88 -1.71 -1.99
C VAL A 49 -23.82 -1.60 -3.19
N TYR A 50 -24.65 -0.56 -3.24
CA TYR A 50 -25.61 -0.30 -4.32
C TYR A 50 -25.01 0.58 -5.44
N GLY A 51 -23.73 0.96 -5.34
CA GLY A 51 -23.05 1.79 -6.32
C GLY A 51 -23.31 3.30 -6.19
N HIS A 52 -24.06 3.73 -5.17
CA HIS A 52 -24.25 5.15 -4.85
C HIS A 52 -23.00 5.76 -4.24
N GLU A 53 -22.67 6.96 -4.67
CA GLU A 53 -21.62 7.78 -4.10
C GLU A 53 -21.96 8.18 -2.66
N LEU A 54 -20.93 8.28 -1.83
CA LEU A 54 -21.03 8.69 -0.44
C LEU A 54 -20.37 10.07 -0.29
N PRO A 55 -21.11 11.17 -0.58
CA PRO A 55 -20.52 12.51 -0.74
C PRO A 55 -19.99 13.14 0.56
N HIS A 56 -20.33 12.56 1.72
CA HIS A 56 -19.85 13.00 3.03
C HIS A 56 -18.72 12.11 3.58
N VAL A 57 -18.24 11.18 2.76
CA VAL A 57 -17.11 10.30 3.10
C VAL A 57 -15.87 10.82 2.40
N VAL A 58 -14.84 11.13 3.19
CA VAL A 58 -13.52 11.51 2.70
C VAL A 58 -12.66 10.25 2.63
N THR A 59 -11.89 10.12 1.54
CA THR A 59 -10.93 9.02 1.38
C THR A 59 -9.53 9.55 1.64
N GLN A 60 -8.83 8.95 2.58
CA GLN A 60 -7.39 9.09 2.79
C GLN A 60 -6.71 7.78 2.43
N THR A 61 -5.39 7.82 2.25
CA THR A 61 -4.63 6.62 1.95
C THR A 61 -3.37 6.56 2.81
N VAL A 62 -3.03 5.36 3.27
CA VAL A 62 -1.90 5.10 4.17
C VAL A 62 -0.58 5.53 3.53
N ASN A 63 -0.36 5.15 2.27
CA ASN A 63 0.88 5.44 1.56
C ASN A 63 0.85 6.82 0.86
N GLY A 64 -0.26 7.55 0.90
CA GLY A 64 -0.34 8.89 0.32
C GLY A 64 -0.47 8.94 -1.21
N SER A 65 -1.02 7.90 -1.86
CA SER A 65 -1.35 7.95 -3.31
C SER A 65 -2.33 9.06 -3.69
N HIS A 66 -3.11 9.59 -2.75
CA HIS A 66 -3.93 10.80 -2.95
C HIS A 66 -3.12 12.10 -3.01
N LEU A 67 -1.81 12.06 -2.67
CA LEU A 67 -0.90 13.21 -2.63
C LEU A 67 0.26 13.09 -3.65
N GLY A 68 0.31 12.03 -4.46
CA GLY A 68 1.40 11.79 -5.43
C GLY A 68 2.67 11.20 -4.82
N GLY A 69 2.59 10.58 -3.63
CA GLY A 69 3.75 10.11 -2.88
C GLY A 69 4.39 8.81 -3.40
N PRO A 70 3.62 7.72 -3.61
CA PRO A 70 4.20 6.41 -3.92
C PRO A 70 4.69 6.26 -5.36
N LEU A 71 5.84 5.59 -5.51
CA LEU A 71 6.36 5.15 -6.79
C LEU A 71 5.63 3.90 -7.27
N LEU A 72 5.10 3.96 -8.49
CA LEU A 72 4.54 2.84 -9.23
C LEU A 72 5.55 2.44 -10.33
N PRO A 73 6.32 1.35 -10.12
CA PRO A 73 7.41 1.00 -11.02
C PRO A 73 6.89 0.50 -12.37
N ALA A 74 7.69 0.68 -13.43
CA ALA A 74 7.44 0.09 -14.73
C ALA A 74 7.24 -1.42 -14.62
N GLY A 75 6.19 -1.96 -15.25
CA GLY A 75 5.84 -3.38 -15.18
C GLY A 75 5.41 -3.91 -13.81
N GLY A 76 5.37 -3.06 -12.77
CA GLY A 76 5.17 -3.51 -11.38
C GLY A 76 3.87 -3.03 -10.77
N THR A 77 3.81 -3.10 -9.43
CA THR A 77 2.57 -2.92 -8.67
C THR A 77 2.73 -1.90 -7.55
N LEU A 78 1.72 -1.06 -7.34
CA LEU A 78 1.54 -0.23 -6.16
C LEU A 78 0.37 -0.77 -5.34
N ARG A 79 0.60 -0.98 -4.03
CA ARG A 79 -0.46 -1.27 -3.06
C ARG A 79 -0.62 -0.09 -2.11
N ASP A 80 -1.85 0.33 -1.89
CA ASP A 80 -2.21 1.35 -0.90
C ASP A 80 -3.44 0.88 -0.12
N ILE A 81 -3.56 1.31 1.13
CA ILE A 81 -4.71 1.00 1.98
C ILE A 81 -5.52 2.28 2.12
N LEU A 82 -6.80 2.18 1.79
CA LEU A 82 -7.72 3.30 1.87
C LEU A 82 -8.33 3.36 3.28
N ARG A 83 -8.40 4.57 3.81
CA ARG A 83 -9.12 4.92 5.03
C ARG A 83 -10.28 5.82 4.65
N PHE A 84 -11.45 5.56 5.21
CA PHE A 84 -12.64 6.37 4.97
C PHE A 84 -13.10 7.03 6.26
N ASP A 85 -13.22 8.35 6.23
CA ASP A 85 -13.67 9.16 7.37
C ASP A 85 -14.98 9.88 7.04
N GLY A 86 -15.77 10.17 8.08
CA GLY A 86 -17.04 10.90 7.97
C GLY A 86 -18.30 10.03 7.97
N PRO A 87 -19.49 10.65 7.97
CA PRO A 87 -20.77 9.95 8.06
C PRO A 87 -20.95 8.96 6.90
N GLY A 88 -21.13 7.68 7.24
CA GLY A 88 -21.33 6.61 6.26
C GLY A 88 -20.05 5.91 5.80
N SER A 89 -18.88 6.21 6.36
CA SER A 89 -17.60 5.55 6.00
C SER A 89 -17.66 4.01 6.07
N ARG A 90 -18.33 3.45 7.08
CA ARG A 90 -18.53 2.01 7.23
C ARG A 90 -19.41 1.37 6.13
N GLN A 91 -20.14 2.18 5.37
CA GLN A 91 -20.98 1.72 4.26
C GLN A 91 -20.21 1.57 2.94
N VAL A 92 -18.95 2.02 2.90
CA VAL A 92 -18.12 1.89 1.70
C VAL A 92 -17.92 0.42 1.37
N ARG A 93 -18.16 0.07 0.10
CA ARG A 93 -17.93 -1.27 -0.47
C ARG A 93 -17.18 -1.25 -1.79
N GLY A 94 -17.01 -0.07 -2.38
CA GLY A 94 -16.19 0.14 -3.55
C GLY A 94 -15.64 1.56 -3.57
N VAL A 95 -14.75 1.80 -4.51
CA VAL A 95 -14.20 3.12 -4.79
C VAL A 95 -14.08 3.29 -6.30
N ARG A 96 -14.47 4.45 -6.82
CA ARG A 96 -14.06 4.86 -8.16
C ARG A 96 -12.74 5.62 -8.02
N VAL A 97 -11.76 5.22 -8.80
CA VAL A 97 -10.42 5.80 -8.78
C VAL A 97 -10.19 6.51 -10.10
N GLU A 98 -9.74 7.75 -10.01
CA GLU A 98 -9.36 8.58 -11.14
C GLU A 98 -7.89 8.98 -11.02
N LEU A 99 -7.18 9.01 -12.14
CA LEU A 99 -5.82 9.53 -12.19
C LEU A 99 -5.90 11.06 -12.29
N ALA A 100 -5.59 11.74 -11.20
CA ALA A 100 -5.63 13.21 -11.12
C ALA A 100 -4.37 13.85 -11.71
N ALA A 101 -3.21 13.26 -11.45
CA ALA A 101 -1.93 13.65 -12.03
C ALA A 101 -1.00 12.44 -12.15
N VAL A 102 0.00 12.55 -13.02
CA VAL A 102 1.05 11.55 -13.17
C VAL A 102 2.35 12.23 -13.55
N GLU A 103 3.43 11.87 -12.87
CA GLU A 103 4.79 12.26 -13.20
C GLU A 103 5.57 11.02 -13.62
N GLU A 104 6.22 11.08 -14.77
CA GLU A 104 7.14 10.03 -15.23
C GLU A 104 8.50 10.21 -14.58
N ILE A 105 9.10 9.11 -14.14
CA ILE A 105 10.40 9.12 -13.48
C ILE A 105 11.32 8.07 -14.10
N ASP A 106 12.61 8.38 -14.13
CA ASP A 106 13.65 7.43 -14.51
C ASP A 106 13.99 6.55 -13.31
N HIS A 107 13.21 5.47 -13.16
CA HIS A 107 13.45 4.43 -12.17
C HIS A 107 13.40 3.07 -12.87
N PRO A 108 14.40 2.19 -12.65
CA PRO A 108 14.43 0.86 -13.28
C PRO A 108 13.17 0.06 -12.96
N ALA A 109 12.71 -0.74 -13.92
CA ALA A 109 11.64 -1.69 -13.66
C ALA A 109 12.06 -2.66 -12.55
N LEU A 110 11.16 -2.96 -11.62
CA LEU A 110 11.43 -4.01 -10.64
C LEU A 110 11.45 -5.37 -11.34
N GLU A 111 12.47 -6.18 -11.03
CA GLU A 111 12.51 -7.58 -11.44
C GLU A 111 11.60 -8.41 -10.53
N GLN A 112 11.55 -8.06 -9.25
CA GLN A 112 10.77 -8.71 -8.20
C GLN A 112 10.29 -7.68 -7.17
N ASP A 113 9.09 -7.90 -6.63
CA ASP A 113 8.54 -7.04 -5.59
C ASP A 113 9.39 -7.04 -4.32
N THR A 114 9.62 -5.86 -3.77
CA THR A 114 10.15 -5.68 -2.41
C THR A 114 9.14 -6.17 -1.38
N ARG A 115 9.61 -6.60 -0.21
CA ARG A 115 8.74 -7.16 0.84
C ARG A 115 9.03 -6.53 2.18
N SER A 116 7.97 -6.29 2.94
CA SER A 116 8.01 -5.97 4.36
C SER A 116 7.26 -7.04 5.13
N VAL A 117 7.78 -7.47 6.26
CA VAL A 117 7.13 -8.41 7.18
C VAL A 117 7.36 -7.99 8.63
N MET A 118 6.39 -8.29 9.49
CA MET A 118 6.61 -8.22 10.93
C MET A 118 7.54 -9.36 11.34
N ILE A 119 8.52 -9.08 12.21
CA ILE A 119 9.44 -10.08 12.72
C ILE A 119 9.47 -10.10 14.26
N ASP A 120 9.73 -11.27 14.82
CA ASP A 120 9.94 -11.49 16.25
C ASP A 120 11.40 -11.21 16.69
N LEU A 121 11.69 -11.41 17.98
CA LEU A 121 13.05 -11.27 18.53
C LEU A 121 14.08 -12.21 17.90
N GLU A 122 13.63 -13.35 17.37
CA GLU A 122 14.47 -14.33 16.68
C GLU A 122 14.59 -14.02 15.17
N GLN A 123 14.06 -12.88 14.72
CA GLN A 123 13.99 -12.42 13.33
C GLN A 123 13.17 -13.33 12.40
N LYS A 124 12.21 -14.07 12.95
CA LYS A 124 11.26 -14.87 12.17
C LYS A 124 10.04 -14.04 11.86
N ALA A 125 9.48 -14.23 10.67
CA ALA A 125 8.21 -13.62 10.30
C ALA A 125 7.10 -14.07 11.25
N THR A 126 6.26 -13.13 11.66
CA THR A 126 5.11 -13.38 12.55
C THR A 126 3.89 -12.60 12.06
N ASP A 127 2.70 -13.13 12.32
CA ASP A 127 1.42 -12.43 12.12
C ASP A 127 0.80 -12.00 13.46
N GLU A 128 1.47 -12.30 14.58
CA GLU A 128 0.98 -12.04 15.94
C GLU A 128 1.48 -10.68 16.44
N PRO A 129 0.60 -9.69 16.69
CA PRO A 129 0.99 -8.36 17.18
C PRO A 129 1.81 -8.40 18.47
N ALA A 130 1.52 -9.36 19.36
CA ALA A 130 2.24 -9.52 20.62
C ALA A 130 3.71 -9.92 20.44
N ASP A 131 4.05 -10.50 19.29
CA ASP A 131 5.39 -10.93 18.90
C ASP A 131 6.00 -10.03 17.81
N PHE A 132 5.36 -8.89 17.48
CA PHE A 132 5.92 -7.92 16.54
C PHE A 132 6.99 -7.05 17.23
N TRP A 133 8.25 -7.40 17.02
CA TRP A 133 9.42 -6.72 17.63
C TRP A 133 10.21 -5.86 16.65
N GLY A 134 10.16 -6.18 15.37
CA GLY A 134 10.87 -5.44 14.34
C GLY A 134 10.25 -5.64 12.97
N ILE A 135 10.76 -4.89 12.00
CA ILE A 135 10.35 -4.94 10.61
C ILE A 135 11.47 -5.60 9.82
N GLY A 136 11.16 -6.69 9.12
CA GLY A 136 12.02 -7.28 8.11
C GLY A 136 11.72 -6.66 6.75
N LEU A 137 12.73 -6.11 6.08
CA LEU A 137 12.65 -5.59 4.72
C LEU A 137 13.54 -6.41 3.79
N VAL A 138 13.03 -6.73 2.62
CA VAL A 138 13.74 -7.53 1.61
C VAL A 138 13.72 -6.81 0.28
N ASN A 139 14.91 -6.57 -0.27
CA ASN A 139 15.09 -6.15 -1.65
C ASN A 139 15.74 -7.27 -2.46
N PRO A 140 14.97 -8.03 -3.26
CA PRO A 140 15.52 -9.09 -4.10
C PRO A 140 16.19 -8.59 -5.39
N ASN A 141 16.07 -7.30 -5.71
CA ASN A 141 16.50 -6.75 -7.00
C ASN A 141 18.02 -6.57 -7.06
N SER A 142 18.57 -6.58 -8.27
CA SER A 142 20.00 -6.39 -8.56
C SER A 142 20.51 -4.95 -8.37
N PHE A 143 19.63 -4.03 -7.98
CA PHE A 143 19.90 -2.61 -7.71
C PHE A 143 19.28 -2.18 -6.37
N GLY A 144 19.76 -1.06 -5.82
CA GLY A 144 19.24 -0.50 -4.57
C GLY A 144 17.91 0.23 -4.75
N VAL A 145 17.07 0.25 -3.72
CA VAL A 145 15.73 0.86 -3.73
C VAL A 145 15.50 1.63 -2.45
N THR A 146 14.70 2.69 -2.52
CA THR A 146 14.29 3.48 -1.36
C THR A 146 12.83 3.19 -1.06
N VAL A 147 12.52 2.87 0.20
CA VAL A 147 11.15 2.57 0.65
C VAL A 147 10.76 3.44 1.84
N ARG A 148 9.47 3.79 1.92
CA ARG A 148 8.87 4.35 3.13
C ARG A 148 8.00 3.29 3.80
N VAL A 149 8.17 3.15 5.10
CA VAL A 149 7.50 2.10 5.90
C VAL A 149 6.46 2.73 6.81
N SER A 150 5.31 2.08 6.94
CA SER A 150 4.23 2.47 7.86
C SER A 150 3.72 1.26 8.65
N LEU A 151 3.48 1.51 9.94
CA LEU A 151 2.87 0.58 10.88
C LEU A 151 1.39 0.89 10.99
N LEU A 152 0.54 -0.14 11.00
CA LEU A 152 -0.91 0.03 10.96
C LEU A 152 -1.59 -0.59 12.16
N GLU A 153 -2.50 0.18 12.75
CA GLU A 153 -3.46 -0.30 13.73
C GLU A 153 -4.83 -0.40 13.06
N PHE A 154 -5.51 -1.55 13.18
CA PHE A 154 -6.87 -1.73 12.68
C PHE A 154 -7.87 -1.71 13.84
N GLU A 155 -9.08 -1.23 13.56
CA GLU A 155 -10.20 -1.50 14.47
C GLU A 155 -10.53 -3.00 14.54
N GLU A 156 -11.12 -3.42 15.65
CA GLU A 156 -11.76 -4.73 15.72
C GLU A 156 -12.85 -4.86 14.66
N ARG A 157 -12.96 -6.04 14.06
CA ARG A 157 -13.98 -6.29 13.04
C ARG A 157 -15.36 -6.32 13.67
N GLU A 158 -16.18 -5.33 13.34
CA GLU A 158 -17.60 -5.33 13.67
C GLU A 158 -18.42 -5.98 12.54
N ARG A 159 -18.94 -7.18 12.79
CA ARG A 159 -19.79 -7.92 11.81
C ARG A 159 -19.07 -8.09 10.46
N ASP A 160 -19.78 -7.84 9.36
CA ASP A 160 -19.27 -7.93 7.99
C ASP A 160 -18.79 -6.56 7.45
N PHE A 161 -18.51 -5.60 8.34
CA PHE A 161 -17.92 -4.32 7.91
C PHE A 161 -16.42 -4.49 7.63
N PRO A 162 -15.90 -3.91 6.54
CA PRO A 162 -14.46 -3.74 6.35
C PRO A 162 -13.84 -3.05 7.57
N ARG A 163 -12.74 -3.59 8.10
CA ARG A 163 -11.94 -2.94 9.14
C ARG A 163 -11.33 -1.65 8.58
N GLN A 164 -11.43 -0.56 9.33
CA GLN A 164 -10.67 0.66 9.08
C GLN A 164 -9.28 0.62 9.74
N VAL A 165 -8.33 1.31 9.13
CA VAL A 165 -7.08 1.68 9.80
C VAL A 165 -7.40 2.83 10.76
N VAL A 166 -7.19 2.63 12.06
CA VAL A 166 -7.48 3.63 13.09
C VAL A 166 -6.27 4.50 13.39
N ASP A 167 -5.07 3.93 13.33
CA ASP A 167 -3.80 4.64 13.52
C ASP A 167 -2.75 4.19 12.50
N VAL A 168 -1.88 5.14 12.13
CA VAL A 168 -0.79 4.94 11.19
C VAL A 168 0.45 5.64 11.73
N VAL A 169 1.51 4.86 11.96
CA VAL A 169 2.83 5.40 12.29
C VAL A 169 3.77 5.16 11.12
N THR A 170 4.02 6.22 10.36
CA THR A 170 5.02 6.21 9.28
C THR A 170 6.38 6.55 9.86
N LEU A 171 7.39 5.73 9.53
CA LEU A 171 8.76 6.02 9.92
C LEU A 171 9.21 7.35 9.30
N GLN A 172 9.91 8.17 10.09
CA GLN A 172 10.28 9.52 9.66
C GLN A 172 11.24 9.53 8.47
N GLU A 173 12.18 8.60 8.46
CA GLU A 173 13.21 8.48 7.43
C GLU A 173 12.82 7.41 6.41
N ASP A 174 13.20 7.66 5.17
CA ASP A 174 13.15 6.64 4.12
C ASP A 174 14.27 5.61 4.36
N VAL A 175 14.00 4.37 3.99
CA VAL A 175 14.93 3.25 4.17
C VAL A 175 15.52 2.88 2.83
N ASP A 176 16.84 3.02 2.77
CA ASP A 176 17.67 2.76 1.62
C ASP A 176 18.17 1.30 1.66
N LEU A 177 17.58 0.45 0.80
CA LEU A 177 17.90 -0.97 0.70
C LEU A 177 18.91 -1.20 -0.41
N ALA A 178 20.06 -1.80 -0.09
CA ALA A 178 21.04 -2.23 -1.08
C ALA A 178 20.47 -3.32 -2.00
N SER A 179 21.15 -3.59 -3.12
CA SER A 179 20.79 -4.71 -4.00
C SER A 179 20.91 -6.04 -3.27
N VAL A 180 19.98 -6.97 -3.54
CA VAL A 180 19.95 -8.34 -2.99
C VAL A 180 20.22 -8.35 -1.48
N SER A 181 19.38 -7.63 -0.73
CA SER A 181 19.61 -7.37 0.69
C SER A 181 18.40 -7.68 1.57
N ASN A 182 18.69 -7.96 2.83
CA ASN A 182 17.73 -8.00 3.92
C ASN A 182 18.12 -6.92 4.93
N HIS A 183 17.15 -6.19 5.44
CA HIS A 183 17.34 -5.15 6.45
C HIS A 183 16.35 -5.34 7.59
N VAL A 184 16.77 -5.02 8.81
CA VAL A 184 15.94 -5.15 10.01
C VAL A 184 15.87 -3.81 10.72
N ILE A 185 14.66 -3.38 11.03
CA ILE A 185 14.39 -2.19 11.85
C ILE A 185 13.75 -2.66 13.15
N TRP A 186 14.44 -2.48 14.26
CA TRP A 186 13.89 -2.82 15.58
C TRP A 186 12.97 -1.71 16.05
N LEU A 187 11.79 -2.11 16.55
CA LEU A 187 10.85 -1.18 17.14
C LEU A 187 11.17 -0.98 18.63
N PRO A 188 10.90 0.21 19.18
CA PRO A 188 10.93 0.44 20.61
C PRO A 188 9.98 -0.51 21.38
N GLU A 189 10.31 -0.87 22.62
CA GLU A 189 9.48 -1.79 23.41
C GLU A 189 8.08 -1.25 23.75
N ASP A 190 7.90 0.08 23.78
CA ASP A 190 6.67 0.75 24.17
C ASP A 190 5.56 0.70 23.10
N VAL A 191 5.90 0.34 21.85
CA VAL A 191 4.92 0.17 20.76
C VAL A 191 4.50 -1.29 20.53
N ARG A 192 4.97 -2.20 21.40
CA ARG A 192 4.70 -3.64 21.29
C ARG A 192 3.21 -3.96 21.39
N GLY A 193 2.73 -4.85 20.52
CA GLY A 193 1.34 -5.32 20.56
C GLY A 193 0.31 -4.32 20.06
N GLN A 194 0.73 -3.10 19.69
CA GLN A 194 -0.16 -2.06 19.20
C GLN A 194 -0.49 -2.23 17.72
N PHE A 195 0.52 -2.53 16.90
CA PHE A 195 0.37 -2.60 15.45
C PHE A 195 0.09 -4.02 14.97
N HIS A 196 -0.75 -4.10 13.95
CA HIS A 196 -1.29 -5.35 13.42
C HIS A 196 -0.68 -5.71 12.06
N GLU A 197 -0.04 -4.76 11.39
CA GLU A 197 0.52 -4.94 10.06
C GLU A 197 1.65 -3.94 9.80
N VAL A 198 2.57 -4.33 8.91
CA VAL A 198 3.57 -3.43 8.34
C VAL A 198 3.44 -3.37 6.82
N VAL A 199 3.35 -2.15 6.30
CA VAL A 199 3.36 -1.91 4.86
C VAL A 199 4.51 -1.01 4.46
N HIS A 200 4.92 -1.13 3.21
CA HIS A 200 5.87 -0.22 2.61
C HIS A 200 5.39 0.21 1.22
N HIS A 201 5.93 1.33 0.74
CA HIS A 201 5.85 1.72 -0.65
C HIS A 201 7.20 2.24 -1.13
N LEU A 202 7.46 2.06 -2.42
CA LEU A 202 8.66 2.60 -3.06
C LEU A 202 8.58 4.13 -3.10
N ARG A 203 9.73 4.75 -2.90
CA ARG A 203 9.94 6.19 -3.07
C ARG A 203 10.90 6.41 -4.22
N GLN A 204 10.88 7.61 -4.79
CA GLN A 204 11.95 8.01 -5.67
C GLN A 204 13.28 7.92 -4.90
N PRO A 205 14.33 7.29 -5.47
CA PRO A 205 15.60 7.15 -4.78
C PRO A 205 16.16 8.50 -4.36
N THR A 206 16.63 8.59 -3.12
CA THR A 206 17.26 9.81 -2.58
C THR A 206 18.76 9.90 -2.85
N TYR A 207 19.34 8.89 -3.53
CA TYR A 207 20.76 8.90 -3.89
C TYR A 207 21.04 9.98 -4.94
N ALA A 208 21.84 10.97 -4.55
CA ALA A 208 22.47 11.94 -5.44
C ALA A 208 23.74 11.37 -6.10
#